data_AF-A0AAJ5Z8E9-F1
#
_entry.id   AF-A0AAJ5Z8E9-F1
#
_cell.length_a   1.000
_cell.length_b   1.000
_cell.length_c   1.000
_cell.angle_alpha   90.00
_cell.angle_beta   90.00
_cell.angle_gamma   90.00
#
_symmetry.space_group_name_H-M   'P 1'
#
loop_
_entity.id
_entity.type
_entity.pdbx_description
1 polymer ?
#
loop_
_entity_poly.entity_id
_entity_poly.type
_entity_poly.pdbx_seq_one_letter_code
_entity_poly.pdbx_strand_id
1 'polypeptide(L)'
;MCAQYHRIPSTNGVNTEEEPLFDIDPSTGRKVTHKRINKAYLVHQRWLEKQKQIKERKQARAEGRSVPYDPELDEEEDVPFLANCLFSLTYTAFVVAVIALFAGQFIHGDFLWGYRGKWTNWRTYFPPTMREFTPEQLQRFNGESNGPIYLAIKGDVFDVTPGRNHYGKGGAYHFFAGRDASRAYVTGCFESHLTHDLRGFTEAEHVMLNQWHRFYAQHPKYFKIGTMRLPPINPASPIPPPCNEPRGQKPN
;
A
#
# COMPACT_ATOMS: atom_id res chain seq x y z
N MET A 1 -33.09 -33.80 -3.36
CA MET A 1 -34.49 -33.69 -2.87
C MET A 1 -34.66 -34.52 -1.60
N CYS A 2 -35.10 -33.92 -0.49
CA CYS A 2 -35.43 -34.67 0.73
C CYS A 2 -36.61 -35.60 0.44
N ALA A 3 -36.42 -36.92 0.55
CA ALA A 3 -37.49 -37.89 0.40
C ALA A 3 -38.61 -37.59 1.42
N GLN A 4 -39.82 -37.34 0.91
CA GLN A 4 -41.02 -37.13 1.71
C GLN A 4 -41.33 -38.39 2.52
N TYR A 5 -41.21 -38.28 3.85
CA TYR A 5 -41.69 -39.30 4.77
C TYR A 5 -43.22 -39.27 4.82
N HIS A 6 -43.86 -40.36 4.41
CA HIS A 6 -45.26 -40.61 4.73
C HIS A 6 -45.39 -40.81 6.25
N ARG A 7 -46.07 -39.87 6.91
CA ARG A 7 -46.41 -39.94 8.33
C ARG A 7 -47.81 -40.55 8.46
N ILE A 8 -47.89 -41.81 8.91
CA ILE A 8 -49.16 -42.44 9.32
C ILE A 8 -49.41 -42.08 10.79
N PRO A 9 -50.61 -41.64 11.21
CA PRO A 9 -50.86 -41.28 12.59
C PRO A 9 -51.05 -42.55 13.44
N SER A 10 -50.26 -42.67 14.50
CA SER A 10 -50.36 -43.76 15.48
C SER A 10 -51.34 -43.38 16.59
N THR A 11 -52.39 -44.19 16.76
CA THR A 11 -53.23 -44.19 17.96
C THR A 11 -52.70 -45.20 18.98
N ASN A 12 -52.67 -44.74 20.23
CA ASN A 12 -52.61 -45.48 21.49
C ASN A 12 -51.24 -45.95 21.98
N GLY A 13 -50.97 -45.53 23.22
CA GLY A 13 -49.70 -45.68 23.92
C GLY A 13 -49.43 -47.11 24.35
N VAL A 14 -48.21 -47.54 24.06
CA VAL A 14 -47.45 -48.62 24.69
C VAL A 14 -46.00 -48.16 24.63
N ASN A 15 -45.23 -48.35 25.72
CA ASN A 15 -43.81 -47.99 25.79
C ASN A 15 -43.04 -48.49 24.56
N THR A 16 -42.73 -47.60 23.63
CA THR A 16 -41.85 -47.90 22.49
C THR A 16 -40.44 -47.55 22.88
N GLU A 17 -39.60 -48.57 23.09
CA GLU A 17 -38.16 -48.44 22.82
C GLU A 17 -38.02 -47.78 21.45
N GLU A 18 -37.42 -46.59 21.39
CA GLU A 18 -37.16 -45.91 20.11
C GLU A 18 -36.33 -46.85 19.23
N GLU A 19 -36.94 -47.40 18.18
CA GLU A 19 -36.23 -48.21 17.20
C GLU A 19 -35.00 -47.42 16.72
N PRO A 20 -33.78 -47.97 16.80
CA PRO A 20 -32.59 -47.25 16.41
C PRO A 20 -32.70 -46.83 14.95
N LEU A 21 -32.54 -45.55 14.65
CA LEU A 21 -32.56 -45.05 13.28
C LEU A 21 -31.39 -45.69 12.50
N PHE A 22 -31.70 -46.35 11.38
CA PHE A 22 -30.72 -46.98 10.51
C PHE A 22 -30.69 -46.31 9.13
N ASP A 23 -29.50 -46.04 8.62
CA ASP A 23 -29.27 -45.63 7.23
C ASP A 23 -28.84 -46.86 6.41
N ILE A 24 -29.24 -46.92 5.15
CA ILE A 24 -28.76 -47.95 4.23
C ILE A 24 -27.47 -47.46 3.57
N ASP A 25 -26.42 -48.27 3.64
CA ASP A 25 -25.17 -47.99 2.91
C ASP A 25 -25.42 -48.18 1.41
N PRO A 26 -25.25 -47.14 0.58
CA PRO A 26 -25.46 -47.24 -0.86
C PRO A 26 -24.49 -48.21 -1.56
N SER A 27 -23.30 -48.46 -1.00
CA SER A 27 -22.30 -49.34 -1.61
C SER A 27 -22.54 -50.82 -1.36
N THR A 28 -23.01 -51.17 -0.15
CA THR A 28 -23.13 -52.56 0.32
C THR A 28 -24.57 -53.00 0.57
N GLY A 29 -25.53 -52.06 0.58
CA GLY A 29 -26.93 -52.33 0.93
C GLY A 29 -27.16 -52.71 2.39
N ARG A 30 -26.10 -52.68 3.22
CA ARG A 30 -26.18 -53.05 4.64
C ARG A 30 -26.81 -51.93 5.46
N LYS A 31 -27.63 -52.30 6.45
CA LYS A 31 -28.15 -51.36 7.45
C LYS A 31 -27.03 -50.92 8.39
N VAL A 32 -26.78 -49.62 8.44
CA VAL A 32 -25.79 -48.97 9.31
C VAL A 32 -26.53 -48.14 10.35
N THR A 33 -26.15 -48.32 11.62
CA THR A 33 -26.74 -47.52 12.72
C THR A 33 -26.41 -46.03 12.54
N HIS A 34 -27.40 -45.15 12.72
CA HIS A 34 -27.22 -43.70 12.62
C HIS A 34 -26.51 -43.16 13.87
N LYS A 35 -25.18 -43.38 13.93
CA LYS A 35 -24.28 -42.83 14.94
C LYS A 35 -23.46 -41.68 14.33
N ARG A 36 -23.10 -40.68 15.14
CA ARG A 36 -22.27 -39.53 14.71
C ARG A 36 -20.97 -39.96 14.01
N ILE A 37 -20.39 -41.08 14.45
CA ILE A 37 -19.18 -41.69 13.87
C ILE A 37 -19.41 -42.16 12.43
N ASN A 38 -20.60 -42.72 12.13
CA ASN A 38 -20.93 -43.29 10.83
C ASN A 38 -21.38 -42.22 9.81
N LYS A 39 -21.75 -41.01 10.28
CA LYS A 39 -22.26 -39.94 9.43
C LYS A 39 -21.26 -39.52 8.35
N ALA A 40 -19.98 -39.36 8.70
CA ALA A 40 -18.95 -38.98 7.74
C ALA A 40 -18.75 -40.05 6.65
N TYR A 41 -18.75 -41.33 7.04
CA TYR A 41 -18.64 -42.46 6.11
C TYR A 41 -19.82 -42.48 5.13
N LEU A 42 -21.05 -42.36 5.63
CA LEU A 42 -22.25 -42.38 4.79
C LEU A 42 -22.32 -41.19 3.82
N VAL A 43 -21.90 -39.99 4.27
CA VAL A 43 -21.80 -38.81 3.39
C VAL A 43 -20.77 -39.04 2.29
N HIS A 44 -19.61 -39.61 2.62
CA HIS A 44 -18.59 -39.91 1.63
C HIS A 44 -19.04 -40.98 0.61
N GLN A 45 -19.73 -42.04 1.07
CA GLN A 45 -20.28 -43.07 0.20
C GLN A 45 -21.33 -42.51 -0.77
N ARG A 46 -22.27 -41.69 -0.28
CA ARG A 46 -23.24 -40.98 -1.13
C ARG A 46 -22.55 -40.07 -2.15
N TRP A 47 -21.49 -39.38 -1.75
CA TRP A 47 -20.69 -38.54 -2.66
C TRP A 47 -20.02 -39.37 -3.77
N LEU A 48 -19.43 -40.52 -3.44
CA LEU A 48 -18.81 -41.42 -4.42
C LEU A 48 -19.83 -41.93 -5.46
N GLU A 49 -21.01 -42.32 -4.99
CA GLU A 49 -22.09 -42.77 -5.86
C GLU A 49 -22.59 -41.63 -6.76
N LYS A 50 -22.78 -40.43 -6.21
CA LYS A 50 -23.15 -39.23 -6.97
C LYS A 50 -22.14 -38.94 -8.09
N GLN A 51 -20.84 -39.01 -7.79
CA GLN A 51 -19.78 -38.83 -8.80
C GLN A 51 -19.82 -39.90 -9.90
N LYS A 52 -20.11 -41.15 -9.53
CA LYS A 52 -20.26 -42.24 -10.50
C LYS A 52 -21.45 -42.00 -11.43
N GLN A 53 -22.59 -41.61 -10.87
CA GLN A 53 -23.80 -41.27 -11.64
C GLN A 53 -23.54 -40.09 -12.59
N ILE A 54 -22.91 -39.02 -12.13
CA ILE A 54 -22.52 -37.87 -12.98
C ILE A 54 -21.61 -38.31 -14.14
N LYS A 55 -20.65 -39.20 -13.87
CA LYS A 55 -19.75 -39.71 -14.93
C LYS A 55 -20.49 -40.55 -15.97
N GLU A 56 -21.39 -41.42 -15.53
CA GLU A 56 -22.22 -42.25 -16.41
C GLU A 56 -23.20 -41.41 -17.23
N ARG A 57 -23.83 -40.39 -16.62
CA ARG A 57 -24.70 -39.42 -17.31
C ARG A 57 -23.95 -38.64 -18.38
N LYS A 58 -22.74 -38.14 -18.08
CA LYS A 58 -21.86 -37.48 -19.06
C LYS A 58 -21.50 -38.40 -20.22
N GLN A 59 -21.19 -39.66 -19.94
CA GLN A 59 -20.91 -40.65 -20.98
C GLN A 59 -22.15 -40.93 -21.84
N ALA A 60 -23.32 -41.12 -21.22
CA ALA A 60 -24.57 -41.34 -21.94
C ALA A 60 -24.94 -40.15 -22.85
N ARG A 61 -24.78 -38.91 -22.37
CA ARG A 61 -24.96 -37.69 -23.19
C ARG A 61 -23.94 -37.61 -24.34
N ALA A 62 -22.68 -37.97 -24.11
CA ALA A 62 -21.64 -38.02 -25.15
C ALA A 62 -21.94 -39.09 -26.23
N GLU A 63 -22.57 -40.19 -25.84
CA GLU A 63 -23.08 -41.24 -26.73
C GLU A 63 -24.43 -40.86 -27.41
N GLY A 64 -25.00 -39.70 -27.09
CA GLY A 64 -26.29 -39.23 -27.64
C GLY A 64 -27.53 -39.90 -27.03
N ARG A 65 -27.40 -40.61 -25.90
CA ARG A 65 -28.51 -41.24 -25.17
C ARG A 65 -29.23 -40.21 -24.30
N SER A 66 -30.56 -40.23 -24.28
CA SER A 66 -31.36 -39.40 -23.38
C SER A 66 -31.17 -39.81 -21.92
N VAL A 67 -30.96 -38.83 -21.05
CA VAL A 67 -30.75 -39.03 -19.61
C VAL A 67 -31.96 -38.49 -18.84
N PRO A 68 -32.49 -39.21 -17.83
CA PRO A 68 -33.58 -38.71 -16.99
C PRO A 68 -33.23 -37.39 -16.28
N TYR A 69 -34.20 -36.49 -16.22
CA TYR A 69 -34.07 -35.23 -15.49
C TYR A 69 -33.98 -35.51 -13.98
N ASP A 70 -32.94 -34.99 -13.33
CA ASP A 70 -32.76 -35.05 -11.88
C ASP A 70 -32.18 -33.71 -11.41
N PRO A 71 -32.98 -32.86 -10.73
CA PRO A 71 -32.57 -31.52 -10.31
C PRO A 71 -31.27 -31.48 -9.51
N GLU A 72 -30.98 -32.49 -8.68
CA GLU A 72 -29.82 -32.49 -7.80
C GLU A 72 -28.51 -32.88 -8.51
N LEU A 73 -28.62 -33.63 -9.62
CA LEU A 73 -27.49 -34.02 -10.46
C LEU A 73 -27.26 -33.02 -11.59
N ASP A 74 -28.33 -32.47 -12.16
CA ASP A 74 -28.26 -31.49 -13.25
C ASP A 74 -27.65 -30.16 -12.75
N GLU A 75 -27.99 -29.68 -11.55
CA GLU A 75 -27.35 -28.48 -10.95
C GLU A 75 -25.83 -28.63 -10.76
N GLU A 76 -25.34 -29.83 -10.47
CA GLU A 76 -23.92 -30.11 -10.24
C GLU A 76 -23.14 -30.37 -11.55
N GLU A 77 -23.85 -30.75 -12.62
CA GLU A 77 -23.30 -30.87 -13.98
C GLU A 77 -23.23 -29.54 -14.73
N ASP A 78 -24.22 -28.66 -14.52
CA ASP A 78 -24.43 -27.44 -15.28
C ASP A 78 -23.58 -26.25 -14.82
N VAL A 79 -22.73 -26.42 -13.80
CA VAL A 79 -21.73 -25.38 -13.45
C VAL A 79 -20.90 -25.07 -14.71
N PRO A 80 -21.06 -23.87 -15.30
CA PRO A 80 -20.49 -23.62 -16.61
C PRO A 80 -18.99 -23.79 -16.53
N PHE A 81 -18.41 -24.59 -17.42
CA PHE A 81 -16.95 -24.74 -17.51
C PHE A 81 -16.24 -23.38 -17.52
N LEU A 82 -16.85 -22.39 -18.19
CA LEU A 82 -16.40 -21.00 -18.19
C LEU A 82 -16.39 -20.36 -16.78
N ALA A 83 -17.40 -20.58 -15.95
CA ALA A 83 -17.45 -20.05 -14.59
C ALA A 83 -16.32 -20.64 -13.71
N ASN A 84 -16.08 -21.95 -13.79
CA ASN A 84 -14.97 -22.60 -13.08
C ASN A 84 -13.60 -22.14 -13.60
N CYS A 85 -13.46 -21.93 -14.91
CA CYS A 85 -12.24 -21.40 -15.51
C CYS A 85 -11.98 -19.95 -15.05
N LEU A 86 -13.00 -19.09 -15.08
CA LEU A 86 -12.91 -17.71 -14.60
C LEU A 86 -12.58 -17.65 -13.10
N PHE A 87 -13.23 -18.48 -12.29
CA PHE A 87 -12.93 -18.56 -10.86
C PHE A 87 -11.49 -19.04 -10.60
N SER A 88 -11.03 -20.06 -11.33
CA SER A 88 -9.65 -20.56 -11.22
C SER A 88 -8.61 -19.50 -11.65
N LEU A 89 -8.83 -18.83 -12.78
CA LEU A 89 -7.94 -17.78 -13.29
C LEU A 89 -7.90 -16.57 -12.36
N THR A 90 -9.05 -16.14 -11.84
CA THR A 90 -9.13 -15.03 -10.89
C THR A 90 -8.47 -15.38 -9.55
N TYR A 91 -8.70 -16.59 -9.03
CA TYR A 91 -8.09 -17.06 -7.80
C TYR A 91 -6.57 -17.19 -7.92
N THR A 92 -6.08 -17.81 -8.99
CA THR A 92 -4.63 -17.92 -9.25
C THR A 92 -3.98 -16.56 -9.44
N ALA A 93 -4.60 -15.64 -10.18
CA ALA A 93 -4.13 -14.26 -10.29
C ALA A 93 -4.09 -13.55 -8.92
N PHE A 94 -5.10 -13.77 -8.07
CA PHE A 94 -5.13 -13.22 -6.72
C PHE A 94 -3.98 -13.78 -5.85
N VAL A 95 -3.76 -15.10 -5.86
CA VAL A 95 -2.66 -15.73 -5.12
C VAL A 95 -1.30 -15.21 -5.59
N VAL A 96 -1.09 -15.09 -6.90
CA VAL A 96 0.15 -14.51 -7.47
C VAL A 96 0.31 -13.06 -7.04
N ALA A 97 -0.76 -12.25 -7.04
CA ALA A 97 -0.71 -10.87 -6.58
C ALA A 97 -0.35 -10.78 -5.09
N VAL A 98 -0.92 -11.63 -4.24
CA VAL A 98 -0.59 -11.71 -2.81
C VAL A 98 0.87 -12.09 -2.60
N ILE A 99 1.36 -13.10 -3.31
CA ILE A 99 2.79 -13.49 -3.28
C ILE A 99 3.68 -12.32 -3.71
N ALA A 100 3.31 -11.59 -4.77
CA ALA A 100 4.07 -10.43 -5.24
C ALA A 100 4.09 -9.29 -4.22
N LEU A 101 3.01 -9.05 -3.48
CA LEU A 101 2.97 -8.05 -2.40
C LEU A 101 3.92 -8.45 -1.26
N PHE A 102 3.87 -9.71 -0.79
CA PHE A 102 4.76 -10.20 0.26
C PHE A 102 6.23 -10.26 -0.19
N ALA A 103 6.49 -10.59 -1.45
CA ALA A 103 7.83 -10.49 -2.05
C ALA A 103 8.33 -9.04 -2.05
N GLY A 104 7.48 -8.06 -2.38
CA GLY A 104 7.79 -6.64 -2.26
C GLY A 104 8.18 -6.24 -0.84
N GLN A 105 7.43 -6.70 0.17
CA GLN A 105 7.75 -6.46 1.58
C GLN A 105 9.11 -7.06 1.99
N PHE A 106 9.46 -8.22 1.46
CA PHE A 106 10.76 -8.86 1.75
C PHE A 106 11.93 -8.17 1.05
N ILE A 107 11.77 -7.76 -0.22
CA ILE A 107 12.84 -7.20 -1.05
C ILE A 107 13.03 -5.69 -0.81
N HIS A 108 11.95 -4.91 -0.87
CA HIS A 108 11.98 -3.44 -0.79
C HIS A 108 11.58 -2.89 0.58
N GLY A 109 11.05 -3.72 1.47
CA GLY A 109 10.51 -3.30 2.77
C GLY A 109 9.13 -2.66 2.68
N ASP A 110 8.49 -2.67 1.51
CA ASP A 110 7.15 -2.16 1.29
C ASP A 110 6.38 -2.94 0.22
N PHE A 111 5.05 -3.02 0.39
CA PHE A 111 4.14 -3.74 -0.52
C PHE A 111 4.01 -3.10 -1.91
N LEU A 112 4.49 -1.86 -2.09
CA LEU A 112 4.34 -1.10 -3.34
C LEU A 112 5.59 -1.20 -4.22
N TRP A 113 6.50 -2.13 -3.94
CA TRP A 113 7.74 -2.33 -4.72
C TRP A 113 8.57 -1.05 -4.82
N GLY A 114 8.60 -0.25 -3.76
CA GLY A 114 9.31 1.02 -3.74
C GLY A 114 8.67 2.11 -4.61
N TYR A 115 7.43 1.93 -5.09
CA TYR A 115 6.73 2.96 -5.85
C TYR A 115 6.48 4.19 -4.96
N ARG A 116 7.14 5.30 -5.29
CA ARG A 116 6.99 6.61 -4.62
C ARG A 116 6.49 7.69 -5.59
N GLY A 117 5.67 7.29 -6.57
CA GLY A 117 5.11 8.20 -7.56
C GLY A 117 3.84 8.92 -7.08
N LYS A 118 3.20 9.63 -8.02
CA LYS A 118 2.06 10.54 -7.77
C LYS A 118 0.94 9.91 -6.92
N TRP A 119 0.60 8.64 -7.18
CA TRP A 119 -0.52 7.96 -6.52
C TRP A 119 -0.32 7.69 -5.02
N THR A 120 0.92 7.69 -4.52
CA THR A 120 1.20 7.42 -3.10
C THR A 120 1.20 8.68 -2.24
N ASN A 121 1.22 9.84 -2.87
CA ASN A 121 1.46 11.09 -2.21
C ASN A 121 0.23 12.00 -2.30
N TRP A 122 -0.64 11.89 -1.28
CA TRP A 122 -1.88 12.67 -1.16
C TRP A 122 -1.69 14.17 -1.41
N ARG A 123 -0.57 14.75 -0.95
CA ARG A 123 -0.28 16.20 -1.11
C ARG A 123 -0.08 16.62 -2.58
N THR A 124 0.11 15.68 -3.49
CA THR A 124 0.14 15.93 -4.94
C THR A 124 -1.24 16.34 -5.46
N TYR A 125 -2.31 15.76 -4.91
CA TYR A 125 -3.69 16.02 -5.35
C TYR A 125 -4.32 17.18 -4.59
N PHE A 126 -3.87 17.43 -3.36
CA PHE A 126 -4.33 18.53 -2.52
C PHE A 126 -3.14 19.41 -2.14
N PRO A 127 -2.71 20.30 -3.06
CA PRO A 127 -1.56 21.16 -2.82
C PRO A 127 -1.85 22.12 -1.66
N PRO A 128 -0.85 22.37 -0.79
CA PRO A 128 -0.99 23.37 0.27
C PRO A 128 -1.16 24.76 -0.35
N THR A 129 -1.91 25.63 0.35
CA THR A 129 -2.00 27.06 -0.01
C THR A 129 -0.60 27.65 -0.01
N MET A 130 -0.18 28.24 -1.13
CA MET A 130 1.11 28.92 -1.22
C MET A 130 1.09 30.15 -0.31
N ARG A 131 2.10 30.26 0.57
CA ARG A 131 2.25 31.38 1.50
C ARG A 131 3.51 32.17 1.19
N GLU A 132 3.46 33.46 1.43
CA GLU A 132 4.66 34.29 1.45
C GLU A 132 5.23 34.31 2.87
N PHE A 133 6.54 34.12 2.97
CA PHE A 133 7.27 34.12 4.25
C PHE A 133 8.28 35.26 4.27
N THR A 134 8.43 35.93 5.42
CA THR A 134 9.61 36.77 5.67
C THR A 134 10.74 35.94 6.26
N PRO A 135 12.01 36.36 6.17
CA PRO A 135 13.14 35.66 6.79
C PRO A 135 12.93 35.42 8.30
N GLU A 136 12.36 36.39 9.00
CA GLU A 136 12.11 36.32 10.45
C GLU A 136 10.97 35.34 10.78
N GLN A 137 9.95 35.27 9.92
CA GLN A 137 8.89 34.28 10.04
C GLN A 137 9.42 32.87 9.78
N LEU A 138 10.30 32.70 8.79
CA LEU A 138 10.85 31.39 8.44
C LEU A 138 11.68 30.80 9.60
N GLN A 139 12.41 31.63 10.34
CA GLN A 139 13.23 31.19 11.49
C GLN A 139 12.41 30.49 12.58
N ARG A 140 11.10 30.78 12.69
CA ARG A 140 10.21 30.12 13.66
C ARG A 140 9.95 28.65 13.29
N PHE A 141 10.21 28.25 12.06
CA PHE A 141 10.00 26.91 11.52
C PHE A 141 11.31 26.12 11.45
N ASN A 142 12.06 26.10 12.55
CA ASN A 142 13.35 25.41 12.68
C ASN A 142 13.22 23.97 13.24
N GLY A 143 12.04 23.57 13.69
CA GLY A 143 11.75 22.24 14.25
C GLY A 143 12.26 21.96 15.67
N GLU A 144 12.74 22.96 16.41
CA GLU A 144 13.25 22.78 17.77
C GLU A 144 12.19 22.30 18.78
N SER A 145 10.94 22.76 18.63
CA SER A 145 9.79 22.41 19.49
C SER A 145 8.94 21.25 18.94
N ASN A 146 9.55 20.35 18.15
CA ASN A 146 8.84 19.37 17.33
C ASN A 146 7.86 20.00 16.31
N GLY A 147 7.98 21.30 16.06
CA GLY A 147 7.22 22.02 15.04
C GLY A 147 7.65 21.69 13.60
N PRO A 148 6.97 22.24 12.59
CA PRO A 148 7.34 22.05 11.19
C PRO A 148 8.73 22.61 10.91
N ILE A 149 9.43 22.01 9.93
CA ILE A 149 10.75 22.40 9.49
C ILE A 149 10.66 22.90 8.06
N TYR A 150 10.93 24.18 7.86
CA TYR A 150 10.93 24.79 6.53
C TYR A 150 12.33 25.21 6.13
N LEU A 151 12.59 25.18 4.83
CA LEU A 151 13.87 25.52 4.21
C LEU A 151 13.59 26.45 3.04
N ALA A 152 14.39 27.51 2.87
CA ALA A 152 14.37 28.29 1.64
C ALA A 152 15.58 28.01 0.75
N ILE A 153 15.32 27.88 -0.55
CA ILE A 153 16.34 27.81 -1.60
C ILE A 153 15.86 28.55 -2.83
N LYS A 154 16.67 29.48 -3.33
CA LYS A 154 16.39 30.37 -4.45
C LYS A 154 15.08 31.16 -4.27
N GLY A 155 14.78 31.56 -3.03
CA GLY A 155 13.53 32.23 -2.67
C GLY A 155 12.28 31.34 -2.63
N ASP A 156 12.37 30.05 -2.94
CA ASP A 156 11.26 29.10 -2.77
C ASP A 156 11.36 28.41 -1.41
N VAL A 157 10.22 28.27 -0.72
CA VAL A 157 10.14 27.65 0.61
C VAL A 157 9.59 26.24 0.49
N PHE A 158 10.32 25.28 1.04
CA PHE A 158 9.99 23.85 1.05
C PHE A 158 9.74 23.35 2.47
N ASP A 159 8.71 22.52 2.62
CA ASP A 159 8.44 21.74 3.83
C ASP A 159 9.31 20.48 3.84
N VAL A 160 10.32 20.49 4.71
CA VAL A 160 11.25 19.39 4.92
C VAL A 160 11.00 18.66 6.24
N THR A 161 9.82 18.87 6.85
CA THR A 161 9.40 18.19 8.09
C THR A 161 9.53 16.66 8.02
N PRO A 162 9.21 15.96 6.90
CA PRO A 162 9.43 14.52 6.79
C PRO A 162 10.89 14.09 6.87
N GLY A 163 11.83 15.02 6.64
CA GLY A 163 13.27 14.85 6.79
C GLY A 163 13.80 15.23 8.18
N ARG A 164 12.97 15.17 9.23
CA ARG A 164 13.33 15.59 10.60
C ARG A 164 14.63 14.96 11.12
N ASN A 165 14.97 13.74 10.72
CA ASN A 165 16.24 13.11 11.12
C ASN A 165 17.47 13.87 10.59
N HIS A 166 17.33 14.61 9.50
CA HIS A 166 18.40 15.37 8.85
C HIS A 166 18.39 16.84 9.26
N TYR A 167 17.22 17.48 9.24
CA TYR A 167 17.08 18.93 9.45
C TYR A 167 16.56 19.30 10.85
N GLY A 168 16.04 18.35 11.62
CA GLY A 168 15.58 18.57 12.98
C GLY A 168 16.75 18.76 13.95
N LYS A 169 16.43 19.10 15.20
CA LYS A 169 17.43 19.30 16.26
C LYS A 169 18.38 18.11 16.38
N GLY A 170 19.68 18.36 16.29
CA GLY A 170 20.73 17.33 16.34
C GLY A 170 21.01 16.63 15.01
N GLY A 171 20.25 16.94 13.95
CA GLY A 171 20.51 16.45 12.60
C GLY A 171 21.70 17.17 11.95
N ALA A 172 22.39 16.48 11.03
CA ALA A 172 23.58 16.99 10.35
C ALA A 172 23.33 18.25 9.50
N TYR A 173 22.07 18.51 9.11
CA TYR A 173 21.68 19.64 8.27
C TYR A 173 20.78 20.63 9.01
N HIS A 174 20.79 20.61 10.35
CA HIS A 174 19.94 21.45 11.18
C HIS A 174 20.16 22.95 10.97
N PHE A 175 21.38 23.38 10.64
CA PHE A 175 21.70 24.78 10.35
C PHE A 175 20.91 25.38 9.18
N PHE A 176 20.35 24.54 8.30
CA PHE A 176 19.49 24.98 7.21
C PHE A 176 18.04 25.22 7.63
N ALA A 177 17.62 24.68 8.78
CA ALA A 177 16.25 24.78 9.24
C ALA A 177 15.85 26.25 9.52
N GLY A 178 14.74 26.68 8.92
CA GLY A 178 14.17 28.01 9.10
C GLY A 178 14.91 29.14 8.39
N ARG A 179 15.84 28.84 7.47
CA ARG A 179 16.72 29.84 6.84
C ARG A 179 16.78 29.69 5.32
N ASP A 180 17.23 30.74 4.65
CA ASP A 180 17.65 30.67 3.25
C ASP A 180 19.09 30.13 3.18
N ALA A 181 19.24 28.98 2.52
CA ALA A 181 20.49 28.26 2.40
C ALA A 181 21.07 28.30 0.98
N SER A 182 20.54 29.16 0.11
CA SER A 182 20.88 29.21 -1.32
C SER A 182 22.39 29.29 -1.56
N ARG A 183 23.08 30.21 -0.87
CA ARG A 183 24.53 30.37 -1.05
C ARG A 183 25.31 29.21 -0.42
N ALA A 184 24.88 28.71 0.73
CA ALA A 184 25.54 27.64 1.47
C ALA A 184 25.53 26.29 0.71
N TYR A 185 24.48 25.98 -0.07
CA TYR A 185 24.43 24.76 -0.89
C TYR A 185 25.53 24.67 -1.93
N VAL A 186 25.97 25.83 -2.44
CA VAL A 186 27.00 25.90 -3.48
C VAL A 186 28.39 25.96 -2.84
N THR A 187 28.54 26.83 -1.86
CA THR A 187 29.85 27.16 -1.29
C THR A 187 30.33 26.15 -0.24
N GLY A 188 29.43 25.33 0.33
CA GLY A 188 29.75 24.43 1.45
C GLY A 188 29.92 25.16 2.80
N CYS A 189 29.76 26.49 2.84
CA CYS A 189 29.78 27.29 4.05
C CYS A 189 28.44 27.20 4.79
N PHE A 190 28.29 26.21 5.64
CA PHE A 190 27.02 25.96 6.33
C PHE A 190 26.72 26.90 7.50
N GLU A 191 27.74 27.58 8.04
CA GLU A 191 27.57 28.53 9.16
C GLU A 191 27.46 30.00 8.69
N SER A 192 28.27 30.41 7.70
CA SER A 192 28.38 31.81 7.28
C SER A 192 27.54 32.18 6.06
N HIS A 193 27.21 31.23 5.17
CA HIS A 193 26.53 31.51 3.89
C HIS A 193 25.04 31.17 3.90
N LEU A 194 24.40 31.29 5.06
CA LEU A 194 22.95 31.16 5.21
C LEU A 194 22.24 32.46 4.76
N THR A 195 22.37 32.76 3.47
CA THR A 195 21.87 33.99 2.82
C THR A 195 21.35 33.72 1.42
N HIS A 196 20.48 34.61 0.94
CA HIS A 196 19.97 34.65 -0.44
C HIS A 196 20.90 35.37 -1.42
N ASP A 197 22.03 35.91 -0.95
CA ASP A 197 22.99 36.63 -1.80
C ASP A 197 23.78 35.68 -2.72
N LEU A 198 23.42 35.71 -4.00
CA LEU A 198 24.04 34.93 -5.07
C LEU A 198 25.09 35.72 -5.86
N ARG A 199 25.42 36.95 -5.46
CA ARG A 199 26.46 37.74 -6.12
C ARG A 199 27.81 37.04 -6.01
N GLY A 200 28.59 37.10 -7.08
CA GLY A 200 29.90 36.45 -7.18
C GLY A 200 29.86 34.97 -7.56
N PHE A 201 28.68 34.40 -7.81
CA PHE A 201 28.58 33.04 -8.35
C PHE A 201 28.94 33.00 -9.84
N THR A 202 29.71 31.99 -10.21
CA THR A 202 29.99 31.59 -11.59
C THR A 202 28.77 30.88 -12.19
N GLU A 203 28.76 30.74 -13.53
CA GLU A 203 27.68 30.01 -14.21
C GLU A 203 27.57 28.55 -13.74
N ALA A 204 28.71 27.89 -13.50
CA ALA A 204 28.73 26.53 -12.97
C ALA A 204 28.09 26.43 -11.57
N GLU A 205 28.33 27.42 -10.72
CA GLU A 205 27.72 27.52 -9.39
C GLU A 205 26.21 27.77 -9.46
N HIS A 206 25.75 28.59 -10.41
CA HIS A 206 24.32 28.74 -10.69
C HIS A 206 23.67 27.44 -11.16
N VAL A 207 24.34 26.66 -12.01
CA VAL A 207 23.86 25.33 -12.42
C VAL A 207 23.75 24.40 -11.22
N MET A 208 24.74 24.38 -10.33
CA MET A 208 24.72 23.56 -9.11
C MET A 208 23.59 23.98 -8.16
N LEU A 209 23.37 25.28 -7.97
CA LEU A 209 22.24 25.78 -7.19
C LEU A 209 20.89 25.33 -7.79
N ASN A 210 20.76 25.39 -9.11
CA ASN A 210 19.56 24.94 -9.81
C ASN A 210 19.34 23.43 -9.65
N GLN A 211 20.39 22.62 -9.57
CA GLN A 211 20.29 21.19 -9.29
C GLN A 211 19.74 20.94 -7.89
N TRP A 212 20.22 21.65 -6.87
CA TRP A 212 19.68 21.57 -5.51
C TRP A 212 18.22 22.03 -5.44
N HIS A 213 17.88 23.13 -6.11
CA HIS A 213 16.49 23.59 -6.19
C HIS A 213 15.58 22.53 -6.84
N ARG A 214 16.02 21.92 -7.96
CA ARG A 214 15.30 20.82 -8.61
C ARG A 214 15.16 19.60 -7.71
N PHE A 215 16.20 19.26 -6.94
CA PHE A 215 16.13 18.17 -5.97
C PHE A 215 14.97 18.37 -5.00
N TYR A 216 14.85 19.54 -4.36
CA TYR A 216 13.74 19.81 -3.44
C TYR A 216 12.38 19.89 -4.15
N ALA A 217 12.34 20.46 -5.35
CA ALA A 217 11.11 20.56 -6.14
C ALA A 217 10.57 19.21 -6.62
N GLN A 218 11.44 18.23 -6.88
CA GLN A 218 11.08 16.90 -7.39
C GLN A 218 11.10 15.83 -6.30
N HIS A 219 11.44 16.18 -5.07
CA HIS A 219 11.56 15.20 -3.99
C HIS A 219 10.18 14.60 -3.64
N PRO A 220 10.06 13.27 -3.48
CA PRO A 220 8.77 12.63 -3.22
C PRO A 220 8.18 12.98 -1.84
N LYS A 221 9.00 13.45 -0.90
CA LYS A 221 8.56 13.79 0.47
C LYS A 221 8.55 15.28 0.78
N TYR A 222 9.19 16.12 -0.04
CA TYR A 222 9.28 17.55 0.24
C TYR A 222 8.34 18.30 -0.69
N PHE A 223 7.73 19.36 -0.18
CA PHE A 223 6.72 20.10 -0.92
C PHE A 223 7.01 21.58 -0.86
N LYS A 224 6.86 22.25 -2.00
CA LYS A 224 6.85 23.72 -2.02
C LYS A 224 5.59 24.21 -1.31
N ILE A 225 5.78 25.00 -0.27
CA ILE A 225 4.68 25.60 0.52
C ILE A 225 4.53 27.09 0.27
N GLY A 226 5.47 27.70 -0.44
CA GLY A 226 5.50 29.15 -0.58
C GLY A 226 6.73 29.72 -1.22
N THR A 227 6.83 31.03 -1.12
CA THR A 227 7.97 31.85 -1.55
C THR A 227 8.41 32.75 -0.39
N MET A 228 9.67 33.15 -0.40
CA MET A 228 10.22 34.07 0.57
C MET A 228 10.22 35.49 -0.01
N ARG A 229 9.74 36.45 0.76
CA ARG A 229 9.93 37.87 0.47
C ARG A 229 11.34 38.27 0.88
N LEU A 230 12.24 38.25 -0.09
CA LEU A 230 13.66 38.56 0.12
C LEU A 230 13.86 40.07 0.32
N PRO A 231 14.65 40.50 1.33
CA PRO A 231 15.01 41.90 1.47
C PRO A 231 15.95 42.31 0.31
N PRO A 232 15.84 43.56 -0.18
CA PRO A 232 16.71 44.04 -1.25
C PRO A 232 18.17 44.02 -0.78
N ILE A 233 19.06 43.51 -1.63
CA ILE A 233 20.49 43.49 -1.37
C ILE A 233 21.08 44.81 -1.86
N ASN A 234 21.82 45.51 -1.00
CA ASN A 234 22.52 46.73 -1.39
C ASN A 234 23.68 46.37 -2.35
N PRO A 235 23.72 46.89 -3.59
CA PRO A 235 24.81 46.58 -4.51
C PRO A 235 26.19 47.01 -4.00
N ALA A 236 26.25 48.01 -3.11
CA ALA A 236 27.48 48.51 -2.51
C ALA A 236 27.95 47.69 -1.30
N SER A 237 27.14 46.76 -0.77
CA SER A 237 27.59 45.91 0.34
C SER A 237 28.60 44.87 -0.17
N PRO A 238 29.64 44.54 0.63
CA PRO A 238 30.63 43.55 0.24
C PRO A 238 29.97 42.19 -0.03
N ILE A 239 30.49 41.48 -1.02
CA ILE A 239 30.08 40.12 -1.34
C ILE A 239 30.54 39.21 -0.19
N PRO A 240 29.74 38.22 0.26
CA PRO A 240 30.17 37.31 1.31
C PRO A 240 31.47 36.59 0.92
N PRO A 241 32.50 36.61 1.81
CA PRO A 241 33.83 36.08 1.50
C PRO A 241 33.80 34.56 1.31
N PRO A 242 34.74 33.98 0.54
CA PRO A 242 34.81 32.53 0.37
C PRO A 242 35.15 31.81 1.69
N CYS A 243 34.67 30.57 1.84
CA CYS A 243 34.77 29.76 3.06
C CYS A 243 36.18 29.52 3.59
N ASN A 244 37.16 29.51 2.67
CA ASN A 244 38.53 29.09 2.96
C ASN A 244 39.44 30.26 3.36
N GLU A 245 38.88 31.47 3.54
CA GLU A 245 39.65 32.56 4.13
C GLU A 245 39.82 32.35 5.64
N PRO A 246 41.06 32.45 6.17
CA PRO A 246 41.27 32.39 7.61
C PRO A 246 40.46 33.52 8.24
N ARG A 247 39.56 33.18 9.18
CA ARG A 247 38.79 34.15 9.98
C ARG A 247 39.75 35.24 10.47
N GLY A 248 39.62 36.44 9.91
CA GLY A 248 40.59 37.52 10.09
C GLY A 248 40.96 37.71 11.56
N GLN A 249 42.26 37.83 11.84
CA GLN A 249 42.74 38.29 13.12
C GLN A 249 42.06 39.61 13.44
N LYS A 250 41.51 39.73 14.66
CA LYS A 250 40.96 41.00 15.15
C LYS A 250 42.03 42.08 14.98
N PRO A 251 41.71 43.29 14.51
CA PRO A 251 42.66 44.38 14.54
C PRO A 251 43.07 44.61 16.00
N ASN A 252 44.38 44.58 16.25
CA ASN A 252 44.98 44.96 17.54
C ASN A 252 44.69 46.42 17.86
#